data_AF-A0A9P1AAI8-F1
#
_entry.id   AF-A0A9P1AAI8-F1
#
_cell.length_a   1.000
_cell.length_b   1.000
_cell.length_c   1.000
_cell.angle_alpha   90.00
_cell.angle_beta   90.00
_cell.angle_gamma   90.00
#
_symmetry.space_group_name_H-M   'P 1'
#
loop_
_entity.id
_entity.type
_entity.pdbx_description
1 polymer ?
#
loop_
_entity_poly.entity_id
_entity_poly.type
_entity_poly.pdbx_seq_one_letter_code
_entity_poly.pdbx_strand_id
1 'polypeptide(L)'
;MRPPKSGRLRPFARMVSYPSFKKRPFAVAASGSAIQMDFSEDQIRGLSHHELLDQFLRMREEFIDYQTSSSEIEKMMDTEVDDLRNQLKKSESRMQQLSNDQMRNKDRAEESRAQWAQVEEQLRRENTQLREQCEQQKERIRKLEQRNDVLETSERNKEYLASDLGTKLDHAIEKIAMLESELYERQVASEEMHRLREELRTTERPRLVVEPLRNDPEVLPDEPSPGPSKEDLTMCSDDVHMEDVQHDDFHMEETITKIEEVCIDDNKNIQAKNARVSSGTGAGACINRIVKDLMTKVERLDSILSTIRVTGTSNNANHLTTTRA
;
A
#
# COMPACT_ATOMS: atom_id res chain seq x y z
N MET A 1 1.24 -10.44 -31.36
CA MET A 1 1.97 -10.15 -30.11
C MET A 1 3.01 -11.26 -29.88
N ARG A 2 4.30 -10.91 -29.84
CA ARG A 2 5.41 -11.87 -29.60
C ARG A 2 5.65 -12.03 -28.10
N PRO A 3 5.98 -13.23 -27.59
CA PRO A 3 6.34 -13.42 -26.18
C PRO A 3 7.77 -12.92 -25.91
N PRO A 4 8.07 -12.43 -24.69
CA PRO A 4 9.41 -12.00 -24.34
C PRO A 4 10.32 -13.21 -24.09
N LYS A 5 11.55 -13.10 -24.61
CA LYS A 5 12.58 -14.12 -24.56
C LYS A 5 13.10 -14.31 -23.14
N SER A 6 13.13 -15.57 -22.70
CA SER A 6 13.81 -16.07 -21.51
C SER A 6 15.29 -15.63 -21.47
N GLY A 7 15.64 -14.81 -20.48
CA GLY A 7 17.01 -14.43 -20.18
C GLY A 7 17.77 -15.62 -19.58
N ARG A 8 18.61 -16.27 -20.39
CA ARG A 8 19.59 -17.26 -19.91
C ARG A 8 20.63 -16.56 -19.03
N LEU A 9 20.56 -16.82 -17.72
CA LEU A 9 21.65 -16.58 -16.78
C LEU A 9 22.87 -17.41 -17.23
N ARG A 10 23.96 -16.74 -17.61
CA ARG A 10 25.25 -17.38 -17.83
C ARG A 10 25.87 -17.70 -16.46
N PRO A 11 26.33 -18.93 -16.20
CA PRO A 11 27.13 -19.21 -15.03
C PRO A 11 28.53 -18.63 -15.24
N PHE A 12 28.91 -17.64 -14.42
CA PHE A 12 30.29 -17.18 -14.28
C PHE A 12 31.09 -18.23 -13.47
N ALA A 13 31.44 -19.33 -14.12
CA ALA A 13 32.47 -20.23 -13.62
C ALA A 13 33.84 -19.66 -14.02
N ARG A 14 34.36 -18.70 -13.24
CA ARG A 14 35.80 -18.40 -13.27
C ARG A 14 36.51 -19.53 -12.52
N MET A 15 36.91 -20.56 -13.25
CA MET A 15 37.98 -21.45 -12.81
C MET A 15 39.24 -20.60 -12.59
N VAL A 16 39.58 -20.36 -11.33
CA VAL A 16 40.90 -19.88 -10.96
C VAL A 16 41.84 -21.07 -11.14
N SER A 17 42.47 -21.14 -12.31
CA SER A 17 43.55 -22.07 -12.60
C SER A 17 44.72 -21.75 -11.68
N TYR A 18 44.87 -22.51 -10.59
CA TYR A 18 46.08 -22.46 -9.78
C TYR A 18 47.28 -22.84 -10.64
N PRO A 19 48.37 -22.05 -10.68
CA PRO A 19 49.59 -22.49 -11.30
C PRO A 19 50.11 -23.69 -10.50
N SER A 20 50.13 -24.86 -11.15
CA SER A 20 50.83 -26.04 -10.65
C SER A 20 52.26 -25.65 -10.32
N PHE A 21 52.57 -25.59 -9.02
CA PHE A 21 53.93 -25.53 -8.50
C PHE A 21 54.62 -26.84 -8.89
N LYS A 22 55.20 -26.87 -10.10
CA LYS A 22 56.18 -27.87 -10.48
C LYS A 22 57.32 -27.75 -9.47
N LYS A 23 57.40 -28.72 -8.55
CA LYS A 23 58.60 -28.97 -7.73
C LYS A 23 59.78 -29.08 -8.69
N ARG A 24 60.55 -27.99 -8.84
CA ARG A 24 61.86 -28.09 -9.45
C ARG A 24 62.71 -28.87 -8.46
N PRO A 25 63.31 -30.01 -8.85
CA PRO A 25 64.30 -30.64 -7.99
C PRO A 25 65.45 -29.64 -7.84
N PHE A 26 65.66 -29.15 -6.62
CA PHE A 26 66.87 -28.42 -6.27
C PHE A 26 67.99 -29.46 -6.30
N ALA A 27 68.63 -29.60 -7.46
CA ALA A 27 69.87 -30.35 -7.58
C ALA A 27 70.94 -29.53 -6.86
N VAL A 28 71.15 -29.82 -5.58
CA VAL A 28 72.34 -29.39 -4.86
C VAL A 28 73.49 -30.16 -5.50
N ALA A 29 74.16 -29.53 -6.46
CA ALA A 29 75.45 -29.99 -6.93
C ALA A 29 76.41 -29.84 -5.75
N ALA A 30 76.53 -30.89 -4.94
CA ALA A 30 77.61 -31.03 -3.98
C ALA A 30 78.91 -31.19 -4.78
N SER A 31 79.46 -30.08 -5.26
CA SER A 31 80.86 -30.02 -5.69
C SER A 31 81.71 -30.05 -4.42
N GLY A 32 81.80 -31.23 -3.82
CA GLY A 32 82.85 -31.54 -2.86
C GLY A 32 84.16 -31.46 -3.64
N SER A 33 84.75 -30.27 -3.68
CA SER A 33 86.15 -30.07 -3.99
C SER A 33 86.94 -30.76 -2.88
N ALA A 34 87.13 -32.07 -3.03
CA ALA A 34 88.13 -32.77 -2.26
C ALA A 34 89.44 -31.99 -2.44
N ILE A 35 90.08 -31.62 -1.33
CA ILE A 35 91.41 -31.03 -1.33
C ILE A 35 92.33 -32.08 -1.95
N GLN A 36 92.47 -32.03 -3.27
CA GLN A 36 93.28 -32.96 -4.04
C GLN A 36 94.72 -32.49 -3.88
N MET A 37 95.51 -33.31 -3.20
CA MET A 37 96.95 -33.07 -3.07
C MET A 37 97.58 -33.25 -4.45
N ASP A 38 97.90 -32.14 -5.12
CA ASP A 38 98.56 -32.14 -6.43
C ASP A 38 100.09 -32.42 -6.35
N PHE A 39 100.60 -32.85 -5.19
CA PHE A 39 102.00 -33.21 -5.02
C PHE A 39 102.21 -34.71 -5.13
N SER A 40 103.08 -35.12 -6.06
CA SER A 40 103.60 -36.49 -6.12
C SER A 40 104.51 -36.77 -4.91
N GLU A 41 104.50 -38.00 -4.40
CA GLU A 41 105.27 -38.40 -3.21
C GLU A 41 106.78 -38.10 -3.33
N ASP A 42 107.31 -38.08 -4.56
CA ASP A 42 108.70 -37.74 -4.89
C ASP A 42 109.01 -36.24 -4.79
N GLN A 43 108.04 -35.37 -5.09
CA GLN A 43 108.18 -33.92 -4.89
C GLN A 43 108.23 -33.54 -3.41
N ILE A 44 107.50 -34.28 -2.57
CA ILE A 44 107.48 -34.08 -1.11
C ILE A 44 108.85 -34.41 -0.48
N ARG A 45 109.56 -35.41 -1.02
CA ARG A 45 110.89 -35.82 -0.53
C ARG A 45 112.03 -34.88 -0.91
N GLY A 46 111.86 -34.08 -1.97
CA GLY A 46 112.88 -33.15 -2.48
C GLY A 46 112.82 -31.75 -1.87
N LEU A 47 111.76 -31.42 -1.14
CA LEU A 47 111.57 -30.10 -0.53
C LEU A 47 112.36 -29.94 0.77
N SER A 48 112.87 -28.75 1.03
CA SER A 48 113.49 -28.44 2.31
C SER A 48 112.44 -28.44 3.42
N HIS A 49 112.83 -28.78 4.66
CA HIS A 49 111.91 -28.81 5.81
C HIS A 49 111.16 -27.48 6.00
N HIS A 50 111.79 -26.35 5.68
CA HIS A 50 111.16 -25.04 5.70
C HIS A 50 109.98 -24.96 4.71
N GLU A 51 110.17 -25.38 3.46
CA GLU A 51 109.14 -25.32 2.42
C GLU A 51 107.97 -26.27 2.72
N LEU A 52 108.25 -27.45 3.29
CA LEU A 52 107.22 -28.39 3.72
C LEU A 52 106.32 -27.81 4.83
N LEU A 53 106.93 -27.12 5.79
CA LEU A 53 106.23 -26.47 6.89
C LEU A 53 105.36 -25.32 6.38
N ASP A 54 105.88 -24.52 5.46
CA ASP A 54 105.15 -23.41 4.85
C ASP A 54 103.96 -23.91 4.02
N GLN A 55 104.14 -24.98 3.23
CA GLN A 55 103.05 -25.63 2.49
C GLN A 55 101.95 -26.15 3.43
N PHE A 56 102.33 -26.78 4.56
CA PHE A 56 101.39 -27.26 5.56
C PHE A 56 100.62 -26.11 6.22
N LEU A 57 101.30 -25.01 6.54
CA LEU A 57 100.68 -23.82 7.13
C LEU A 57 99.67 -23.18 6.17
N ARG A 58 100.01 -23.05 4.88
CA ARG A 58 99.08 -22.55 3.85
C ARG A 58 97.86 -23.45 3.70
N MET A 59 98.04 -24.77 3.61
CA MET A 59 96.89 -25.71 3.54
C MET A 59 96.01 -25.65 4.79
N ARG A 60 96.62 -25.46 5.97
CA ARG A 60 95.86 -25.29 7.22
C ARG A 60 95.03 -24.02 7.18
N GLU A 61 95.59 -22.92 6.68
CA GLU A 61 94.90 -21.64 6.52
C GLU A 61 93.75 -21.75 5.50
N GLU A 62 94.01 -22.33 4.32
CA GLU A 62 92.97 -22.61 3.33
C GLU A 62 91.84 -23.47 3.90
N PHE A 63 92.16 -24.54 4.65
CA PHE A 63 91.15 -25.38 5.29
C PHE A 63 90.29 -24.60 6.30
N ILE A 64 90.89 -23.70 7.08
CA ILE A 64 90.17 -22.82 8.02
C ILE A 64 89.23 -21.89 7.25
N ASP A 65 89.68 -21.32 6.13
CA ASP A 65 88.87 -20.45 5.27
C ASP A 65 87.69 -21.22 4.66
N TYR A 66 87.93 -22.45 4.16
CA TYR A 66 86.86 -23.32 3.67
C TYR A 66 85.84 -23.66 4.77
N GLN A 67 86.31 -23.99 5.98
CA GLN A 67 85.43 -24.29 7.10
C GLN A 67 84.58 -23.07 7.49
N THR A 68 85.19 -21.88 7.51
CA THR A 68 84.51 -20.61 7.83
C THR A 68 83.48 -20.28 6.76
N SER A 69 83.87 -20.33 5.48
CA SER A 69 82.98 -20.09 4.34
C SER A 69 81.81 -21.08 4.32
N SER A 70 82.06 -22.37 4.55
CA SER A 70 80.99 -23.38 4.63
C SER A 70 80.03 -23.09 5.78
N SER A 71 80.55 -22.68 6.95
CA SER A 71 79.72 -22.32 8.10
C SER A 71 78.87 -21.07 7.84
N GLU A 72 79.40 -20.07 7.14
CA GLU A 72 78.66 -18.87 6.75
C GLU A 72 77.54 -19.20 5.75
N ILE A 73 77.81 -20.04 4.75
CA ILE A 73 76.82 -20.49 3.78
C ILE A 73 75.69 -21.27 4.45
N GLU A 74 76.02 -22.18 5.38
CA GLU A 74 75.03 -22.92 6.16
C GLU A 74 74.11 -21.96 6.95
N LYS A 75 74.69 -20.97 7.65
CA LYS A 75 73.92 -19.95 8.36
C LYS A 75 73.02 -19.16 7.41
N MET A 76 73.50 -18.78 6.22
CA MET A 76 72.67 -18.07 5.24
C MET A 76 71.50 -18.94 4.76
N MET A 77 71.73 -20.22 4.47
CA MET A 77 70.68 -21.16 4.08
C MET A 77 69.64 -21.34 5.19
N ASP A 78 70.08 -21.46 6.44
CA ASP A 78 69.16 -21.57 7.59
C ASP A 78 68.28 -20.32 7.72
N THR A 79 68.86 -19.12 7.56
CA THR A 79 68.09 -17.87 7.57
C THR A 79 67.08 -17.82 6.43
N GLU A 80 67.44 -18.26 5.22
CA GLU A 80 66.52 -18.28 4.08
C GLU A 80 65.38 -19.28 4.30
N VAL A 81 65.68 -20.46 4.84
CA VAL A 81 64.67 -21.48 5.18
C VAL A 81 63.68 -20.94 6.21
N ASP A 82 64.16 -20.25 7.24
CA ASP A 82 63.30 -19.67 8.27
C ASP A 82 62.46 -18.50 7.73
N ASP A 83 63.02 -17.66 6.86
CA ASP A 83 62.27 -16.61 6.17
C ASP A 83 61.16 -17.20 5.27
N LEU A 84 61.45 -18.25 4.52
CA LEU A 84 60.46 -18.95 3.70
C LEU A 84 59.35 -19.59 4.55
N ARG A 85 59.70 -20.22 5.68
CA ARG A 85 58.72 -20.75 6.64
C ARG A 85 57.82 -19.65 7.19
N ASN A 86 58.40 -18.52 7.55
CA ASN A 86 57.67 -17.36 8.04
C ASN A 86 56.73 -16.77 6.98
N GLN A 87 57.18 -16.68 5.72
CA GLN A 87 56.35 -16.25 4.60
C GLN A 87 55.19 -17.23 4.33
N LEU A 88 55.45 -18.53 4.36
CA LEU A 88 54.41 -19.55 4.21
C LEU A 88 53.34 -19.42 5.29
N LYS A 89 53.74 -19.32 6.56
CA LYS A 89 52.82 -19.15 7.70
C LYS A 89 51.98 -17.86 7.59
N LYS A 90 52.60 -16.75 7.16
CA LYS A 90 51.88 -15.49 6.91
C LYS A 90 50.86 -15.65 5.77
N SER A 91 51.23 -16.32 4.69
CA SER A 91 50.35 -16.59 3.55
C SER A 91 49.17 -17.49 3.94
N GLU A 92 49.41 -18.56 4.70
CA GLU A 92 48.37 -19.46 5.20
C GLU A 92 47.38 -18.73 6.11
N SER A 93 47.87 -17.92 7.05
CA SER A 93 47.02 -17.09 7.91
C SER A 93 46.14 -16.12 7.10
N ARG A 94 46.73 -15.45 6.10
CA ARG A 94 46.00 -14.55 5.20
C ARG A 94 44.93 -15.30 4.39
N MET A 95 45.25 -16.50 3.91
CA MET A 95 44.31 -17.33 3.17
C MET A 95 43.13 -17.77 4.05
N GLN A 96 43.37 -18.16 5.30
CA GLN A 96 42.31 -18.49 6.25
C GLN A 96 41.41 -17.29 6.55
N GLN A 97 42.01 -16.10 6.75
CA GLN A 97 41.25 -14.86 6.94
C GLN A 97 40.34 -14.55 5.75
N LEU A 98 40.90 -14.58 4.53
CA LEU A 98 40.12 -14.33 3.30
C LEU A 98 39.01 -15.37 3.10
N SER A 99 39.26 -16.64 3.41
CA SER A 99 38.24 -17.69 3.34
C SER A 99 37.09 -17.44 4.31
N ASN A 100 37.39 -17.03 5.55
CA ASN A 100 36.38 -16.70 6.55
C ASN A 100 35.56 -15.47 6.15
N ASP A 101 36.22 -14.44 5.63
CA ASP A 101 35.54 -13.23 5.15
C ASP A 101 34.67 -13.50 3.92
N GLN A 102 35.13 -14.38 3.03
CA GLN A 102 34.34 -14.84 1.89
C GLN A 102 33.08 -15.56 2.35
N MET A 103 33.18 -16.47 3.32
CA MET A 103 32.02 -17.18 3.87
C MET A 103 31.03 -16.20 4.50
N ARG A 104 31.51 -15.30 5.38
CA ARG A 104 30.67 -14.27 6.02
C ARG A 104 29.97 -13.37 5.00
N ASN A 105 30.67 -12.95 3.95
CA ASN A 105 30.08 -12.12 2.90
C ASN A 105 29.04 -12.89 2.08
N LYS A 106 29.26 -14.18 1.84
CA LYS A 106 28.28 -15.04 1.19
C LYS A 106 27.01 -15.18 2.04
N ASP A 107 27.15 -15.47 3.33
CA ASP A 107 26.02 -15.60 4.26
C ASP A 107 25.19 -14.30 4.31
N ARG A 108 25.85 -13.15 4.46
CA ARG A 108 25.16 -11.84 4.42
C ARG A 108 24.43 -11.58 3.09
N ALA A 109 25.04 -11.97 1.98
CA ALA A 109 24.43 -11.80 0.66
C ALA A 109 23.20 -12.71 0.48
N GLU A 110 23.25 -13.93 1.00
CA GLU A 110 22.13 -14.87 1.00
C GLU A 110 20.99 -14.41 1.90
N GLU A 111 21.30 -13.94 3.12
CA GLU A 111 20.32 -13.33 4.03
C GLU A 111 19.63 -12.12 3.40
N SER A 112 20.41 -11.20 2.82
CA SER A 112 19.86 -10.03 2.13
C SER A 112 18.97 -10.45 0.96
N ARG A 113 19.39 -11.43 0.16
CA ARG A 113 18.58 -11.96 -0.95
C ARG A 113 17.26 -12.55 -0.46
N ALA A 114 17.27 -13.29 0.64
CA ALA A 114 16.06 -13.86 1.24
C ALA A 114 15.10 -12.76 1.72
N GLN A 115 15.63 -11.72 2.39
CA GLN A 115 14.83 -10.57 2.82
C GLN A 115 14.21 -9.84 1.63
N TRP A 116 14.97 -9.58 0.57
CA TRP A 116 14.46 -8.94 -0.64
C TRP A 116 13.37 -9.77 -1.32
N ALA A 117 13.54 -11.09 -1.40
CA ALA A 117 12.52 -11.98 -1.94
C ALA A 117 11.22 -11.94 -1.12
N GLN A 118 11.32 -11.87 0.21
CA GLN A 118 10.17 -11.74 1.08
C GLN A 118 9.43 -10.41 0.89
N VAL A 119 10.17 -9.30 0.81
CA VAL A 119 9.60 -7.96 0.55
C VAL A 119 8.94 -7.92 -0.82
N GLU A 120 9.60 -8.45 -1.84
CA GLU A 120 9.07 -8.47 -3.21
C GLU A 120 7.76 -9.26 -3.28
N GLU A 121 7.71 -10.41 -2.61
CA GLU A 121 6.51 -11.24 -2.51
C GLU A 121 5.38 -10.53 -1.73
N GLN A 122 5.69 -9.84 -0.63
CA GLN A 122 4.70 -9.03 0.08
C GLN A 122 4.12 -7.92 -0.83
N LEU A 123 4.98 -7.19 -1.54
CA LEU A 123 4.55 -6.14 -2.47
C LEU A 123 3.70 -6.70 -3.62
N ARG A 124 4.00 -7.90 -4.13
CA ARG A 124 3.17 -8.57 -5.13
C ARG A 124 1.76 -8.87 -4.62
N ARG A 125 1.63 -9.34 -3.38
CA ARG A 125 0.33 -9.61 -2.75
C ARG A 125 -0.45 -8.32 -2.55
N GLU A 126 0.18 -7.28 -2.00
CA GLU A 126 -0.45 -5.97 -1.82
C GLU A 126 -0.91 -5.36 -3.15
N ASN A 127 -0.09 -5.47 -4.21
CA ASN A 127 -0.48 -4.98 -5.54
C ASN A 127 -1.69 -5.73 -6.09
N THR A 128 -1.74 -7.06 -5.90
CA THR A 128 -2.86 -7.89 -6.33
C THR A 128 -4.13 -7.51 -5.57
N GLN A 129 -4.03 -7.36 -4.25
CA GLN A 129 -5.15 -6.92 -3.40
C GLN A 129 -5.67 -5.53 -3.80
N LEU A 130 -4.78 -4.58 -4.07
CA LEU A 130 -5.19 -3.23 -4.52
C LEU A 130 -5.89 -3.26 -5.88
N ARG A 131 -5.45 -4.11 -6.81
CA ARG A 131 -6.13 -4.30 -8.09
C ARG A 131 -7.53 -4.87 -7.89
N GLU A 132 -7.67 -5.91 -7.07
CA GLU A 132 -8.97 -6.49 -6.75
C GLU A 132 -9.92 -5.47 -6.10
N GLN A 133 -9.42 -4.68 -5.14
CA GLN A 133 -10.20 -3.61 -4.51
C GLN A 133 -10.61 -2.53 -5.50
N CYS A 134 -9.72 -2.14 -6.43
CA CYS A 134 -10.03 -1.17 -7.47
C CYS A 134 -11.14 -1.68 -8.40
N GLU A 135 -11.07 -2.94 -8.83
CA GLU A 135 -12.12 -3.54 -9.65
C GLU A 135 -13.45 -3.67 -8.91
N GLN A 136 -13.44 -4.04 -7.62
CA GLN A 136 -14.64 -4.06 -6.78
C GLN A 136 -15.27 -2.67 -6.63
N GLN A 137 -14.44 -1.63 -6.46
CA GLN A 137 -14.92 -0.25 -6.37
C GLN A 137 -15.53 0.23 -7.69
N LYS A 138 -14.91 -0.07 -8.84
CA LYS A 138 -15.47 0.23 -10.16
C LYS A 138 -16.83 -0.44 -10.35
N GLU A 139 -16.93 -1.71 -9.98
CA GLU A 139 -18.19 -2.45 -10.07
C GLU A 139 -19.26 -1.85 -9.15
N ARG A 140 -18.88 -1.45 -7.92
CA ARG A 140 -19.79 -0.75 -7.01
C ARG A 140 -20.27 0.58 -7.58
N ILE A 141 -19.40 1.35 -8.21
CA ILE A 141 -19.75 2.62 -8.85
C ILE A 141 -20.79 2.38 -9.95
N ARG A 142 -20.55 1.43 -10.85
CA ARG A 142 -21.53 1.08 -11.91
C ARG A 142 -22.89 0.68 -11.35
N LYS A 143 -22.92 -0.11 -10.29
CA LYS A 143 -24.18 -0.51 -9.64
C LYS A 143 -24.91 0.69 -9.01
N LEU A 144 -24.18 1.64 -8.45
CA LEU A 144 -24.75 2.88 -7.91
C LEU A 144 -25.28 3.79 -9.02
N GLU A 145 -24.56 3.92 -10.12
CA GLU A 145 -25.00 4.65 -11.32
C GLU A 145 -26.31 4.04 -11.86
N GLN A 146 -26.34 2.72 -12.07
CA GLN A 146 -27.55 2.02 -12.52
C GLN A 146 -28.74 2.23 -11.55
N ARG A 147 -28.51 2.18 -10.24
CA ARG A 147 -29.57 2.43 -9.24
C ARG A 147 -30.04 3.89 -9.30
N ASN A 148 -29.12 4.83 -9.55
CA ASN A 148 -29.45 6.24 -9.70
C ASN A 148 -30.33 6.47 -10.92
N ASP A 149 -29.99 5.89 -12.07
CA ASP A 149 -30.80 5.98 -13.31
C ASP A 149 -32.24 5.47 -13.10
N VAL A 150 -32.40 4.35 -12.37
CA VAL A 150 -33.72 3.81 -12.01
C VAL A 150 -34.49 4.76 -11.09
N LEU A 151 -33.81 5.37 -10.12
CA LEU A 151 -34.42 6.34 -9.21
C LEU A 151 -34.89 7.59 -9.95
N GLU A 152 -34.06 8.16 -10.81
CA GLU A 152 -34.44 9.33 -11.61
C GLU A 152 -35.63 9.02 -12.53
N THR A 153 -35.66 7.83 -13.13
CA THR A 153 -36.79 7.41 -13.96
C THR A 153 -38.08 7.28 -13.12
N SER A 154 -37.97 6.70 -11.91
CA SER A 154 -39.11 6.63 -10.98
C SER A 154 -39.59 8.01 -10.55
N GLU A 155 -38.69 8.95 -10.30
CA GLU A 155 -39.01 10.33 -9.94
C GLU A 155 -39.77 11.04 -11.07
N ARG A 156 -39.25 10.97 -12.31
CA ARG A 156 -39.92 11.54 -13.49
C ARG A 156 -41.33 10.96 -13.68
N ASN A 157 -41.51 9.65 -13.48
CA ASN A 157 -42.83 9.02 -13.57
C ASN A 157 -43.78 9.51 -12.48
N LYS A 158 -43.29 9.70 -11.25
CA LYS A 158 -44.11 10.25 -10.14
C LYS A 158 -44.49 11.70 -10.39
N GLU A 159 -43.57 12.52 -10.88
CA GLU A 159 -43.84 13.91 -11.26
C GLU A 159 -44.91 13.98 -12.36
N TYR A 160 -44.79 13.14 -13.38
CA TYR A 160 -45.79 13.03 -14.44
C TYR A 160 -47.17 12.65 -13.89
N LEU A 161 -47.25 11.62 -13.04
CA LEU A 161 -48.50 11.19 -12.42
C LEU A 161 -49.11 12.29 -11.54
N ALA A 162 -48.28 12.99 -10.74
CA ALA A 162 -48.73 14.09 -9.92
C ALA A 162 -49.27 15.26 -10.77
N SER A 163 -48.61 15.56 -11.89
CA SER A 163 -49.08 16.58 -12.84
C SER A 163 -50.42 16.17 -13.48
N ASP A 164 -50.56 14.93 -13.93
CA ASP A 164 -51.82 14.42 -14.51
C ASP A 164 -52.97 14.49 -13.50
N LEU A 165 -52.74 14.04 -12.26
CA LEU A 165 -53.72 14.17 -11.18
C LEU A 165 -54.07 15.63 -10.87
N GLY A 166 -53.08 16.54 -10.89
CA GLY A 166 -53.29 17.97 -10.74
C GLY A 166 -54.23 18.51 -11.81
N THR A 167 -53.98 18.20 -13.08
CA THR A 167 -54.87 18.64 -14.17
C THR A 167 -56.28 18.07 -14.04
N LYS A 168 -56.44 16.80 -13.67
CA LYS A 168 -57.76 16.18 -13.44
C LYS A 168 -58.51 16.86 -12.29
N LEU A 169 -57.81 17.22 -11.23
CA LEU A 169 -58.37 17.97 -10.11
C LEU A 169 -58.83 19.36 -10.56
N ASP A 170 -58.03 20.08 -11.34
CA ASP A 170 -58.39 21.39 -11.88
C ASP A 170 -59.66 21.31 -12.75
N HIS A 171 -59.76 20.33 -13.66
CA HIS A 171 -60.97 20.09 -14.46
C HIS A 171 -62.19 19.77 -13.58
N ALA A 172 -62.01 18.99 -12.51
CA ALA A 172 -63.08 18.70 -11.57
C ALA A 172 -63.55 19.96 -10.82
N ILE A 173 -62.62 20.82 -10.40
CA ILE A 173 -62.90 22.12 -9.77
C ILE A 173 -63.67 23.02 -10.74
N GLU A 174 -63.22 23.13 -11.99
CA GLU A 174 -63.91 23.91 -13.03
C GLU A 174 -65.36 23.42 -13.23
N LYS A 175 -65.55 22.10 -13.28
CA LYS A 175 -66.88 21.49 -13.39
C LYS A 175 -67.77 21.81 -12.19
N ILE A 176 -67.22 21.73 -10.97
CA ILE A 176 -67.96 22.09 -9.75
C ILE A 176 -68.35 23.57 -9.79
N ALA A 177 -67.44 24.47 -10.14
CA ALA A 177 -67.72 25.90 -10.22
C ALA A 177 -68.82 26.23 -11.25
N MET A 178 -68.81 25.56 -12.42
CA MET A 178 -69.90 25.69 -13.40
C MET A 178 -71.24 25.23 -12.81
N LEU A 179 -71.29 24.07 -12.17
CA LEU A 179 -72.52 23.55 -11.57
C LEU A 179 -73.04 24.44 -10.42
N GLU A 180 -72.14 24.99 -9.59
CA GLU A 180 -72.50 25.96 -8.55
C GLU A 180 -73.12 27.22 -9.16
N SER A 181 -72.58 27.73 -10.28
CA SER A 181 -73.15 28.87 -10.99
C SER A 181 -74.54 28.57 -11.58
N GLU A 182 -74.73 27.38 -12.17
CA GLU A 182 -76.03 26.94 -12.69
C GLU A 182 -77.07 26.80 -11.57
N LEU A 183 -76.68 26.26 -10.41
CA LEU A 183 -77.55 26.18 -9.24
C LEU A 183 -77.93 27.56 -8.72
N TYR A 184 -76.98 28.50 -8.68
CA TYR A 184 -77.23 29.87 -8.27
C TYR A 184 -78.22 30.57 -9.22
N GLU A 185 -78.04 30.47 -10.54
CA GLU A 185 -78.97 31.02 -11.53
C GLU A 185 -80.38 30.44 -11.37
N ARG A 186 -80.50 29.13 -11.16
CA ARG A 186 -81.80 28.48 -10.87
C ARG A 186 -82.44 28.99 -9.60
N GLN A 187 -81.65 29.21 -8.54
CA GLN A 187 -82.15 29.77 -7.29
C GLN A 187 -82.69 31.18 -7.50
N VAL A 188 -81.94 32.06 -8.16
CA VAL A 188 -82.38 33.43 -8.47
C VAL A 188 -83.67 33.43 -9.29
N ALA A 189 -83.75 32.64 -10.36
CA ALA A 189 -84.95 32.54 -11.18
C ALA A 189 -86.17 32.01 -10.37
N SER A 190 -85.93 31.06 -9.45
CA SER A 190 -86.96 30.56 -8.55
C SER A 190 -87.47 31.64 -7.59
N GLU A 191 -86.56 32.40 -6.97
CA GLU A 191 -86.89 33.53 -6.09
C GLU A 191 -87.66 34.62 -6.83
N GLU A 192 -87.26 34.96 -8.06
CA GLU A 192 -88.00 35.91 -8.92
C GLU A 192 -89.40 35.41 -9.26
N MET A 193 -89.54 34.13 -9.63
CA MET A 193 -90.85 33.52 -9.88
C MET A 193 -91.72 33.56 -8.61
N HIS A 194 -91.14 33.28 -7.44
CA HIS A 194 -91.84 33.40 -6.16
C HIS A 194 -92.29 34.84 -5.90
N ARG A 195 -91.41 35.84 -6.09
CA ARG A 195 -91.76 37.26 -5.94
C ARG A 195 -92.89 37.67 -6.87
N LEU A 196 -92.82 37.32 -8.15
CA LEU A 196 -93.88 37.61 -9.13
C LEU A 196 -95.20 36.94 -8.76
N ARG A 197 -95.16 35.71 -8.24
CA ARG A 197 -96.35 35.01 -7.75
C ARG A 197 -96.95 35.71 -6.53
N GLU A 198 -96.13 36.21 -5.61
CA GLU A 198 -96.61 37.01 -4.48
C GLU A 198 -97.17 38.38 -4.91
N GLU A 199 -96.52 39.06 -5.86
CA GLU A 199 -97.02 40.30 -6.47
C GLU A 199 -98.40 40.08 -7.13
N LEU A 200 -98.58 39.00 -7.90
CA LEU A 200 -99.88 38.65 -8.48
C LEU A 200 -100.95 38.40 -7.38
N ARG A 201 -100.58 37.62 -6.36
CA ARG A 201 -101.47 37.31 -5.22
C ARG A 201 -101.83 38.55 -4.40
N THR A 202 -100.94 39.55 -4.34
CA THR A 202 -101.21 40.82 -3.65
C THR A 202 -102.04 41.79 -4.48
N THR A 203 -101.90 41.79 -5.81
CA THR A 203 -102.81 42.54 -6.70
C THR A 203 -104.23 41.99 -6.72
N GLU A 204 -104.42 40.68 -6.52
CA GLU A 204 -105.75 40.06 -6.38
C GLU A 204 -106.39 40.24 -4.99
N ARG A 205 -105.67 40.83 -4.02
CA ARG A 205 -106.20 41.09 -2.69
C ARG A 205 -106.82 42.49 -2.59
N PRO A 206 -108.13 42.63 -2.28
CA PRO A 206 -108.72 43.93 -2.00
C PRO A 206 -108.13 44.52 -0.71
N ARG A 207 -107.82 45.84 -0.73
CA ARG A 207 -107.37 46.60 0.44
C ARG A 207 -108.43 46.53 1.55
N LEU A 208 -108.18 45.74 2.60
CA LEU A 208 -108.93 45.77 3.84
C LEU A 208 -108.29 46.74 4.83
N VAL A 209 -109.10 47.67 5.34
CA VAL A 209 -108.79 48.63 6.39
C VAL A 209 -108.52 47.89 7.70
N VAL A 210 -107.51 48.37 8.44
CA VAL A 210 -107.10 47.87 9.77
C VAL A 210 -108.00 48.45 10.86
N GLU A 211 -108.46 47.64 11.82
CA GLU A 211 -108.86 48.07 13.17
C GLU A 211 -108.10 47.24 14.23
N PRO A 212 -107.81 47.78 15.43
CA PRO A 212 -106.80 47.23 16.33
C PRO A 212 -107.33 46.35 17.48
N LEU A 213 -106.39 45.56 18.01
CA LEU A 213 -106.28 45.03 19.38
C LEU A 213 -106.95 43.66 19.68
N ARG A 214 -106.15 42.59 19.85
CA ARG A 214 -105.57 42.15 21.14
C ARG A 214 -104.91 40.77 21.03
N ASN A 215 -103.74 40.67 21.65
CA ASN A 215 -103.05 39.44 22.07
C ASN A 215 -104.02 38.59 22.93
N ASP A 216 -103.96 37.27 23.03
CA ASP A 216 -102.80 36.44 23.37
C ASP A 216 -103.23 34.94 23.35
N PRO A 217 -102.37 33.97 23.72
CA PRO A 217 -102.00 32.81 22.92
C PRO A 217 -102.70 31.51 23.36
N GLU A 218 -102.64 30.47 22.51
CA GLU A 218 -102.76 29.01 22.76
C GLU A 218 -103.26 28.37 21.44
N VAL A 219 -102.79 27.25 20.89
CA VAL A 219 -101.89 26.16 21.27
C VAL A 219 -101.75 25.24 20.02
N LEU A 220 -100.67 24.45 19.95
CA LEU A 220 -100.37 23.27 19.09
C LEU A 220 -99.39 23.48 17.91
N PRO A 221 -98.60 22.44 17.56
CA PRO A 221 -97.68 21.67 18.41
C PRO A 221 -96.26 21.62 17.81
N ASP A 222 -95.26 21.40 18.65
CA ASP A 222 -93.95 20.91 18.23
C ASP A 222 -94.11 19.51 17.61
N GLU A 223 -93.78 19.37 16.33
CA GLU A 223 -93.41 18.08 15.74
C GLU A 223 -92.17 18.30 14.84
N PRO A 224 -91.09 17.53 15.08
CA PRO A 224 -89.81 17.71 14.42
C PRO A 224 -89.88 17.13 13.00
N SER A 225 -89.53 17.94 12.00
CA SER A 225 -89.22 17.38 10.68
C SER A 225 -87.96 16.52 10.81
N PRO A 226 -88.00 15.22 10.47
CA PRO A 226 -86.83 14.36 10.47
C PRO A 226 -85.86 14.90 9.42
N GLY A 227 -84.67 15.30 9.84
CA GLY A 227 -83.57 15.50 8.91
C GLY A 227 -83.27 14.16 8.21
N PRO A 228 -82.95 14.15 6.91
CA PRO A 228 -82.44 12.94 6.29
C PRO A 228 -81.17 12.51 7.02
N SER A 229 -81.19 11.26 7.46
CA SER A 229 -80.12 10.51 8.10
C SER A 229 -78.80 10.64 7.35
N LYS A 230 -77.71 10.80 8.11
CA LYS A 230 -76.31 10.80 7.66
C LYS A 230 -75.79 9.41 7.31
N GLU A 231 -76.62 8.57 6.74
CA GLU A 231 -76.30 7.17 6.43
C GLU A 231 -76.95 6.85 5.07
N ASP A 232 -76.39 7.43 4.00
CA ASP A 232 -76.54 6.97 2.59
C ASP A 232 -75.71 7.84 1.63
N LEU A 233 -74.48 8.20 2.04
CA LEU A 233 -73.42 8.66 1.14
C LEU A 233 -72.19 7.75 1.28
N THR A 234 -72.42 6.45 1.33
CA THR A 234 -71.46 5.54 0.70
C THR A 234 -71.74 5.58 -0.79
N MET A 235 -71.04 6.49 -1.50
CA MET A 235 -70.81 6.32 -2.92
C MET A 235 -70.05 5.00 -3.07
N CYS A 236 -70.80 3.94 -3.38
CA CYS A 236 -70.26 2.66 -3.78
C CYS A 236 -69.27 2.92 -4.93
N SER A 237 -68.01 2.52 -4.74
CA SER A 237 -66.89 2.82 -5.62
C SER A 237 -66.93 2.06 -6.95
N ASP A 238 -68.10 1.54 -7.35
CA ASP A 238 -68.24 0.55 -8.41
C ASP A 238 -68.77 1.11 -9.74
N ASP A 239 -68.96 2.43 -9.89
CA ASP A 239 -69.38 3.04 -11.17
C ASP A 239 -68.41 4.11 -11.70
N VAL A 240 -67.11 3.79 -11.72
CA VAL A 240 -66.18 4.38 -12.70
C VAL A 240 -65.59 3.24 -13.52
N HIS A 241 -66.31 2.83 -14.55
CA HIS A 241 -65.79 1.94 -15.58
C HIS A 241 -64.69 2.71 -16.35
N MET A 242 -63.44 2.49 -15.96
CA MET A 242 -62.26 2.89 -16.74
C MET A 242 -62.13 1.89 -17.89
N GLU A 243 -62.60 2.26 -19.09
CA GLU A 243 -62.26 1.50 -20.29
C GLU A 243 -60.75 1.58 -20.55
N ASP A 244 -60.14 0.40 -20.67
CA ASP A 244 -58.87 0.05 -21.31
C ASP A 244 -57.68 1.01 -21.13
N VAL A 245 -56.97 0.83 -20.03
CA VAL A 245 -55.50 0.98 -20.01
C VAL A 245 -54.89 -0.37 -19.64
N GLN A 246 -54.72 -1.22 -20.63
CA GLN A 246 -53.79 -2.36 -20.53
C GLN A 246 -52.36 -1.80 -20.42
N HIS A 247 -51.81 -1.61 -19.22
CA HIS A 247 -50.37 -1.46 -19.03
C HIS A 247 -49.89 -2.11 -17.73
N ASP A 248 -49.31 -3.30 -17.88
CA ASP A 248 -48.11 -3.81 -17.19
C ASP A 248 -47.96 -3.64 -15.66
N ASP A 249 -49.00 -3.94 -14.89
CA ASP A 249 -48.88 -4.08 -13.42
C ASP A 249 -47.96 -5.24 -12.98
N PHE A 250 -47.67 -6.21 -13.86
CA PHE A 250 -46.82 -7.35 -13.52
C PHE A 250 -45.33 -6.99 -13.37
N HIS A 251 -44.87 -5.83 -13.86
CA HIS A 251 -43.44 -5.51 -13.89
C HIS A 251 -42.96 -4.66 -12.70
N MET A 252 -43.86 -3.97 -12.00
CA MET A 252 -43.48 -3.08 -10.90
C MET A 252 -43.30 -3.82 -9.58
N GLU A 253 -44.14 -4.82 -9.31
CA GLU A 253 -44.10 -5.61 -8.07
C GLU A 253 -42.91 -6.60 -8.02
N GLU A 254 -42.51 -7.13 -9.19
CA GLU A 254 -41.30 -7.97 -9.33
C GLU A 254 -40.00 -7.17 -9.13
N THR A 255 -40.02 -5.87 -9.40
CA THR A 255 -38.83 -5.01 -9.23
C THR A 255 -38.64 -4.60 -7.76
N ILE A 256 -39.73 -4.40 -7.02
CA ILE A 256 -39.70 -4.00 -5.61
C ILE A 256 -39.28 -5.18 -4.71
N THR A 257 -39.79 -6.39 -4.97
CA THR A 257 -39.43 -7.60 -4.21
C THR A 257 -37.96 -8.01 -4.40
N LYS A 258 -37.37 -7.80 -5.58
CA LYS A 258 -35.92 -8.03 -5.84
C LYS A 258 -35.00 -7.03 -5.12
N ILE A 259 -35.51 -5.88 -4.68
CA ILE A 259 -34.72 -4.88 -3.95
C ILE A 259 -34.63 -5.21 -2.45
N GLU A 260 -35.65 -5.84 -1.86
CA GLU A 260 -35.66 -6.18 -0.43
C GLU A 260 -34.82 -7.43 -0.09
N GLU A 261 -34.71 -8.40 -1.01
CA GLU A 261 -34.02 -9.67 -0.73
C GLU A 261 -32.48 -9.56 -0.72
N VAL A 262 -31.89 -8.45 -1.19
CA VAL A 262 -30.42 -8.27 -1.33
C VAL A 262 -29.80 -7.40 -0.21
N CYS A 263 -30.61 -6.85 0.71
CA CYS A 263 -30.18 -5.67 1.47
C CYS A 263 -29.62 -5.86 2.90
N ILE A 264 -29.36 -7.06 3.44
CA ILE A 264 -29.04 -7.16 4.89
C ILE A 264 -27.63 -7.70 5.25
N ASP A 265 -26.92 -8.47 4.41
CA ASP A 265 -25.72 -9.17 4.90
C ASP A 265 -24.35 -8.47 4.67
N ASP A 266 -24.21 -7.59 3.67
CA ASP A 266 -22.87 -7.10 3.30
C ASP A 266 -22.31 -5.97 4.19
N ASN A 267 -23.17 -5.29 4.96
CA ASN A 267 -22.75 -4.14 5.76
C ASN A 267 -22.05 -4.53 7.08
N LYS A 268 -22.27 -5.75 7.60
CA LYS A 268 -21.61 -6.25 8.80
C LYS A 268 -20.15 -6.70 8.55
N ASN A 269 -19.81 -7.08 7.32
CA ASN A 269 -18.48 -7.59 6.97
C ASN A 269 -17.42 -6.48 6.80
N ILE A 270 -17.84 -5.27 6.45
CA ILE A 270 -16.93 -4.12 6.24
C ILE A 270 -16.45 -3.51 7.57
N GLN A 271 -17.33 -3.43 8.58
CA GLN A 271 -16.93 -2.86 9.88
C GLN A 271 -15.99 -3.80 10.67
N ALA A 272 -16.15 -5.12 10.56
CA ALA A 272 -15.28 -6.09 11.23
C ALA A 272 -13.84 -6.13 10.66
N LYS A 273 -13.67 -5.82 9.37
CA LYS A 273 -12.33 -5.78 8.73
C LYS A 273 -11.59 -4.46 8.98
N ASN A 274 -12.29 -3.34 9.13
CA ASN A 274 -11.64 -2.06 9.44
C ASN A 274 -11.16 -1.96 10.91
N ALA A 275 -11.80 -2.67 11.84
CA ALA A 275 -11.35 -2.72 13.24
C ALA A 275 -10.07 -3.55 13.46
N ARG A 276 -9.66 -4.42 12.52
CA ARG A 276 -8.44 -5.24 12.64
C ARG A 276 -7.18 -4.59 12.07
N VAL A 277 -7.30 -3.49 11.31
CA VAL A 277 -6.15 -2.79 10.70
C VAL A 277 -5.57 -1.70 11.61
N SER A 278 -6.22 -1.37 12.74
CA SER A 278 -5.73 -0.33 13.67
C SER A 278 -4.71 -0.81 14.71
N SER A 279 -4.32 -2.09 14.70
CA SER A 279 -3.37 -2.64 15.69
C SER A 279 -2.19 -3.32 15.02
N GLY A 280 -1.11 -2.55 14.83
CA GLY A 280 0.23 -3.09 14.59
C GLY A 280 0.74 -2.89 13.17
N THR A 281 1.91 -2.26 13.06
CA THR A 281 2.80 -2.27 11.88
C THR A 281 2.38 -1.45 10.65
N GLY A 282 1.62 -0.36 10.82
CA GLY A 282 1.44 0.63 9.75
C GLY A 282 2.74 1.39 9.43
N ALA A 283 2.89 1.84 8.18
CA ALA A 283 4.04 2.56 7.62
C ALA A 283 4.65 3.66 8.51
N GLY A 284 3.86 4.28 9.40
CA GLY A 284 4.33 5.21 10.43
C GLY A 284 5.39 4.64 11.38
N ALA A 285 5.34 3.33 11.69
CA ALA A 285 6.36 2.66 12.50
C ALA A 285 7.71 2.51 11.74
N CYS A 286 7.66 2.34 10.42
CA CYS A 286 8.86 2.33 9.58
C CYS A 286 9.46 3.73 9.45
N ILE A 287 8.63 4.75 9.25
CA ILE A 287 9.06 6.15 9.22
C ILE A 287 9.72 6.54 10.55
N ASN A 288 9.11 6.18 11.68
CA ASN A 288 9.67 6.47 13.00
C ASN A 288 11.02 5.74 13.26
N ARG A 289 11.21 4.52 12.73
CA ARG A 289 12.51 3.84 12.79
C ARG A 289 13.57 4.54 11.94
N ILE A 290 13.21 4.97 10.73
CA ILE A 290 14.12 5.69 9.82
C ILE A 290 14.53 7.02 10.45
N VAL A 291 13.58 7.79 10.99
CA VAL A 291 13.86 9.05 11.68
C VAL A 291 14.75 8.84 12.89
N LYS A 292 14.53 7.78 13.68
CA LYS A 292 15.36 7.45 14.84
C LYS A 292 16.78 7.04 14.44
N ASP A 293 16.95 6.25 13.37
CA ASP A 293 18.27 5.86 12.86
C ASP A 293 19.05 7.07 12.31
N LEU A 294 18.37 7.99 11.62
CA LEU A 294 18.94 9.26 11.18
C LEU A 294 19.40 10.12 12.36
N MET A 295 18.57 10.26 13.40
CA MET A 295 18.92 10.98 14.63
C MET A 295 20.18 10.40 15.30
N THR A 296 20.26 9.08 15.42
CA THR A 296 21.42 8.41 16.03
C THR A 296 22.70 8.64 15.21
N LYS A 297 22.58 8.67 13.88
CA LYS A 297 23.72 8.96 12.98
C LYS A 297 24.17 10.41 13.08
N VAL A 298 23.24 11.36 13.19
CA VAL A 298 23.56 12.79 13.41
C VAL A 298 24.30 12.97 14.73
N GLU A 299 23.81 12.38 15.82
CA GLU A 299 24.49 12.42 17.13
C GLU A 299 25.91 11.83 17.09
N ARG A 300 26.11 10.76 16.32
CA ARG A 300 27.43 10.14 16.14
C ARG A 300 28.37 11.03 15.33
N LEU A 301 27.86 11.71 14.30
CA LEU A 301 28.63 12.67 13.52
C LEU A 301 29.01 13.89 14.36
N ASP A 302 28.08 14.42 15.16
CA ASP A 302 28.36 15.52 16.10
C ASP A 302 29.39 15.11 17.16
N SER A 303 29.32 13.88 17.67
CA SER A 303 30.34 13.33 18.57
C SER A 303 31.71 13.29 17.90
N ILE A 304 31.82 12.77 16.68
CA ILE A 304 33.08 12.72 15.91
C ILE A 304 33.60 14.13 15.63
N LEU A 305 32.74 15.06 15.20
CA LEU A 305 33.11 16.45 14.92
C LEU A 305 33.56 17.18 16.19
N SER A 306 32.92 16.91 17.33
CA SER A 306 33.31 17.43 18.63
C SER A 306 34.67 16.86 19.07
N THR A 307 34.92 15.56 18.88
CA THR A 307 36.23 14.96 19.12
C THR A 307 37.30 15.58 18.23
N ILE A 308 37.05 15.75 16.93
CA ILE A 308 37.98 16.37 15.99
C ILE A 308 38.29 17.80 16.39
N ARG A 309 37.29 18.61 16.78
CA ARG A 309 37.49 19.97 17.28
C ARG A 309 38.39 19.99 18.53
N VAL A 310 38.16 19.09 19.49
CA VAL A 310 38.95 18.99 20.72
C VAL A 310 40.40 18.57 20.41
N THR A 311 40.62 17.59 19.52
CA THR A 311 41.98 17.23 19.07
C THR A 311 42.65 18.32 18.24
N GLY A 312 41.88 19.11 17.48
CA GLY A 312 42.37 20.23 16.69
C GLY A 312 42.84 21.42 17.55
N THR A 313 42.16 21.69 18.67
CA THR A 313 42.62 22.68 19.65
C THR A 313 43.79 22.20 20.50
N SER A 314 43.89 20.91 20.85
CA SER A 314 45.05 20.37 21.58
C SER A 314 46.34 20.30 20.75
N ASN A 315 46.26 20.06 19.43
CA ASN A 315 47.46 20.02 18.59
C ASN A 315 48.04 21.40 18.24
N ASN A 316 47.23 22.47 18.29
CA ASN A 316 47.73 23.83 18.05
C ASN A 316 48.36 24.50 19.29
N ALA A 317 48.16 23.95 20.50
CA ALA A 317 48.78 24.48 21.71
C ALA A 317 50.26 24.04 21.89
N ASN A 318 50.69 22.96 21.23
CA ASN A 318 52.02 22.38 21.44
C ASN A 318 53.08 22.80 20.40
N HIS A 319 52.76 23.67 19.43
CA HIS A 319 53.70 24.08 18.37
C HIS A 319 54.23 25.53 18.49
N LEU A 320 54.11 26.18 19.66
CA LEU A 320 54.59 27.57 19.84
C LEU A 320 55.78 27.78 20.80
N THR A 321 56.46 26.74 21.29
CA THR A 321 57.56 26.90 22.29
C THR A 321 58.93 26.37 21.89
N THR A 322 59.23 26.18 20.61
CA THR A 322 60.62 25.89 20.19
C THR A 322 60.92 26.61 18.90
N THR A 323 61.60 27.75 19.00
CA THR A 323 62.74 28.21 18.17
C THR A 323 63.01 29.67 18.51
N ARG A 324 63.93 29.91 19.46
CA ARG A 324 64.72 31.15 19.52
C ARG A 324 66.04 30.86 20.21
N ALA A 325 67.06 30.60 19.39
CA ALA A 325 68.47 30.78 19.70
C ALA A 325 68.97 31.95 18.84
#